data_AF-A0A2G9YZI0-F1
#
_entry.id   AF-A0A2G9YZI0-F1
#
_cell.length_a   1.000
_cell.length_b   1.000
_cell.length_c   1.000
_cell.angle_alpha   90.00
_cell.angle_beta   90.00
_cell.angle_gamma   90.00
#
_symmetry.space_group_name_H-M   'P 1'
#
loop_
_entity.id
_entity.type
_entity.pdbx_description
1 polymer ?
#
loop_
_entity_poly.entity_id
_entity_poly.type
_entity_poly.pdbx_seq_one_letter_code
_entity_poly.pdbx_strand_id
1 'polypeptide(L)'
;MVLKEKIQEDLTTVLREKKELELSVLRMLLSAVNNKETEKKTKIWKAKPELSPEKIKKEGQLTDEEIFEVIASEIKKRKESIELFEKGKRED
;
A
#
# COMPACT_ATOMS: atom_id res chain seq x y z
N MET A 1 16.54 5.40 3.04
CA MET A 1 15.80 4.19 2.61
C MET A 1 14.49 4.67 2.03
N VAL A 2 14.09 4.12 0.89
CA VAL A 2 12.77 4.39 0.33
C VAL A 2 11.74 3.69 1.23
N LEU A 3 10.63 4.35 1.57
CA LEU A 3 9.67 3.81 2.55
C LEU A 3 9.11 2.45 2.13
N LYS A 4 8.97 2.22 0.82
CA LYS A 4 8.59 0.93 0.25
C LYS A 4 9.59 -0.19 0.54
N GLU A 5 10.89 0.10 0.47
CA GLU A 5 11.96 -0.87 0.78
C GLU A 5 11.88 -1.27 2.26
N LYS A 6 11.70 -0.27 3.14
CA LYS A 6 11.50 -0.52 4.58
C LYS A 6 10.31 -1.44 4.85
N ILE A 7 9.17 -1.22 4.19
CA ILE A 7 7.98 -2.09 4.33
C ILE A 7 8.30 -3.54 3.91
N GLN A 8 9.11 -3.75 2.88
CA GLN A 8 9.52 -5.08 2.41
C GLN A 8 10.52 -5.76 3.36
N GLU A 9 11.45 -4.99 3.94
CA GLU A 9 12.37 -5.46 4.97
C GLU A 9 11.62 -5.86 6.24
N ASP A 10 10.72 -5.01 6.73
CA ASP A 10 9.86 -5.26 7.88
C ASP A 10 9.01 -6.52 7.67
N LEU A 11 8.43 -6.70 6.47
CA LEU A 11 7.68 -7.91 6.10
C LEU A 11 8.52 -9.18 6.25
N THR A 12 9.78 -9.13 5.78
CA THR A 12 10.69 -10.27 5.84
C THR A 12 11.07 -10.60 7.27
N THR A 13 11.30 -9.59 8.10
CA THR A 13 11.59 -9.73 9.53
C THR A 13 10.41 -10.37 10.27
N VAL A 14 9.22 -9.81 10.10
CA VAL A 14 7.98 -10.29 10.73
C VAL A 14 7.63 -11.71 10.30
N LEU A 15 7.92 -12.09 9.05
CA LEU A 15 7.78 -13.47 8.56
C LEU A 15 8.67 -14.45 9.32
N ARG A 16 9.93 -14.09 9.58
CA ARG A 16 10.88 -14.92 10.36
C ARG A 16 10.46 -15.02 11.82
N GLU A 17 9.91 -13.95 12.37
CA GLU A 17 9.40 -13.87 13.75
C GLU A 17 8.04 -14.55 13.95
N LYS A 18 7.38 -15.02 12.86
CA LYS A 18 6.06 -15.67 12.88
C LYS A 18 4.95 -14.83 13.54
N LYS A 19 5.04 -13.50 13.42
CA LYS A 19 4.03 -12.58 13.93
C LYS A 19 2.89 -12.43 12.92
N GLU A 20 1.91 -13.31 13.01
CA GLU A 20 0.86 -13.47 11.98
C GLU A 20 0.04 -12.20 11.70
N LEU A 21 -0.36 -11.47 12.76
CA LEU A 21 -1.14 -10.25 12.63
C LEU A 21 -0.36 -9.14 11.90
N GLU A 22 0.86 -8.84 12.37
CA GLU A 22 1.75 -7.85 11.75
C GLU A 22 2.06 -8.23 10.30
N LEU A 23 2.26 -9.53 10.04
CA LEU A 23 2.53 -10.04 8.70
C LEU A 23 1.36 -9.80 7.76
N SER A 24 0.14 -10.08 8.21
CA SER A 24 -1.09 -9.83 7.45
C SER A 24 -1.24 -8.34 7.13
N VAL A 25 -1.04 -7.47 8.14
CA VAL A 25 -1.15 -6.01 7.97
C VAL A 25 -0.13 -5.49 6.96
N LEU A 26 1.14 -5.89 7.06
CA LEU A 26 2.19 -5.46 6.14
C LEU A 26 1.96 -5.97 4.71
N ARG A 27 1.47 -7.21 4.53
CA ARG A 27 1.09 -7.72 3.19
C ARG A 27 -0.03 -6.89 2.57
N MET A 28 -1.06 -6.58 3.34
CA MET A 28 -2.18 -5.77 2.86
C MET A 28 -1.73 -4.35 2.51
N LEU A 29 -0.88 -3.73 3.34
CA LEU A 29 -0.32 -2.41 3.06
C LEU A 29 0.51 -2.41 1.77
N LEU A 30 1.39 -3.40 1.59
CA LEU A 30 2.20 -3.53 0.37
C LEU A 30 1.32 -3.72 -0.87
N SER A 31 0.23 -4.48 -0.76
CA SER A 31 -0.76 -4.63 -1.84
C SER A 31 -1.41 -3.28 -2.18
N ALA A 32 -1.84 -2.51 -1.17
CA ALA A 32 -2.41 -1.18 -1.39
C ALA A 32 -1.44 -0.23 -2.11
N VAL A 33 -0.16 -0.23 -1.71
CA VAL A 33 0.90 0.54 -2.38
C VAL A 33 1.07 0.11 -3.84
N ASN A 34 1.16 -1.20 -4.12
CA ASN A 34 1.33 -1.72 -5.48
C ASN A 34 0.11 -1.43 -6.38
N ASN A 35 -1.11 -1.46 -5.82
CA ASN A 35 -2.32 -1.08 -6.52
C ASN A 35 -2.28 0.40 -6.90
N LYS A 36 -1.87 1.26 -5.97
CA LYS A 36 -1.73 2.70 -6.22
C LYS A 36 -0.66 3.03 -7.26
N GLU A 37 0.47 2.31 -7.25
CA GLU A 37 1.47 2.41 -8.32
C GLU A 37 0.88 1.99 -9.68
N THR A 38 0.07 0.95 -9.71
CA THR A 38 -0.58 0.46 -10.94
C THR A 38 -1.54 1.52 -11.48
N GLU A 39 -2.37 2.11 -10.61
CA GLU A 39 -3.23 3.23 -10.98
C GLU A 39 -2.43 4.40 -11.55
N LYS A 40 -1.31 4.78 -10.90
CA LYS A 40 -0.43 5.87 -11.36
C LYS A 40 0.16 5.57 -12.73
N LYS A 41 0.67 4.34 -12.95
CA LYS A 41 1.18 3.87 -14.24
C LYS A 41 0.11 3.94 -15.32
N THR A 42 -1.11 3.48 -15.04
CA THR A 42 -2.23 3.56 -15.98
C THR A 42 -2.59 5.00 -16.33
N LYS A 43 -2.58 5.92 -15.35
CA LYS A 43 -2.81 7.35 -15.59
C LYS A 43 -1.72 7.96 -16.49
N ILE A 44 -0.44 7.66 -16.21
CA ILE A 44 0.68 8.12 -17.03
C ILE A 44 0.59 7.58 -18.45
N TRP A 45 0.31 6.28 -18.61
CA TRP A 45 0.16 5.65 -19.92
C TRP A 45 -0.95 6.29 -20.75
N LYS A 46 -2.10 6.61 -20.14
CA LYS A 46 -3.21 7.32 -20.80
C LYS A 46 -2.87 8.77 -21.14
N ALA A 47 -2.14 9.47 -20.27
CA ALA A 47 -1.81 10.88 -20.45
C ALA A 47 -0.65 11.11 -21.42
N LYS A 48 0.27 10.15 -21.53
CA LYS A 48 1.47 10.23 -22.35
C LYS A 48 1.75 8.89 -23.05
N PRO A 49 1.00 8.54 -24.10
CA PRO A 49 1.16 7.26 -24.80
C PRO A 49 2.52 7.11 -25.50
N GLU A 50 3.21 8.22 -25.75
CA GLU A 50 4.54 8.27 -26.38
C GLU A 50 5.68 7.76 -25.47
N LEU A 51 5.45 7.62 -24.16
CA LEU A 51 6.52 7.25 -23.22
C LEU A 51 6.89 5.77 -23.35
N SER A 52 8.19 5.47 -23.25
CA SER A 52 8.66 4.10 -23.18
C SER A 52 8.16 3.38 -21.91
N PRO A 53 7.94 2.06 -21.96
CA PRO A 53 7.52 1.28 -20.79
C PRO A 53 8.42 1.45 -19.57
N GLU A 54 9.74 1.65 -19.77
CA GLU A 54 10.68 1.85 -18.67
C GLU A 54 10.48 3.19 -17.96
N LYS A 55 10.21 4.26 -18.71
CA LYS A 55 9.91 5.58 -18.14
C LYS A 55 8.60 5.56 -17.38
N ILE A 56 7.56 4.89 -17.89
CA ILE A 56 6.28 4.71 -17.19
C ILE A 56 6.49 3.93 -15.90
N LYS A 57 7.32 2.86 -15.93
CA LYS A 57 7.64 2.09 -14.72
C LYS A 57 8.33 2.95 -13.66
N LYS A 58 9.25 3.84 -14.06
CA LYS A 58 9.98 4.74 -13.16
C LYS A 58 9.09 5.86 -12.61
N GLU A 59 8.38 6.59 -13.48
CA GLU A 59 7.47 7.68 -13.07
C GLU A 59 6.26 7.17 -12.30
N GLY A 60 5.86 5.91 -12.52
CA GLY A 60 4.75 5.26 -11.85
C GLY A 60 5.08 4.65 -10.48
N GLN A 61 6.32 4.74 -10.01
CA GLN A 61 6.64 4.44 -8.61
C GLN A 61 6.06 5.53 -7.71
N LEU A 62 5.65 5.13 -6.50
CA LEU A 62 5.25 6.11 -5.49
C LEU A 62 6.48 6.73 -4.82
N THR A 63 6.36 8.02 -4.57
CA THR A 63 7.20 8.76 -3.63
C THR A 63 6.84 8.40 -2.19
N ASP A 64 7.70 8.74 -1.24
CA ASP A 64 7.44 8.47 0.18
C ASP A 64 6.19 9.23 0.66
N GLU A 65 5.98 10.46 0.18
CA GLU A 65 4.78 11.27 0.44
C GLU A 65 3.50 10.56 -0.05
N GLU A 66 3.51 10.05 -1.28
CA GLU A 66 2.37 9.28 -1.81
C GLU A 66 2.14 7.97 -1.02
N ILE A 67 3.20 7.33 -0.51
CA ILE A 67 3.07 6.16 0.36
C ILE A 67 2.45 6.56 1.71
N PHE A 68 2.82 7.70 2.29
CA PHE A 68 2.19 8.22 3.51
C PHE A 68 0.68 8.47 3.30
N GLU A 69 0.29 9.02 2.15
CA GLU A 69 -1.12 9.17 1.81
C GLU A 69 -1.86 7.83 1.75
N VAL A 70 -1.23 6.80 1.16
CA VAL A 70 -1.79 5.44 1.16
C VAL A 70 -1.95 4.94 2.59
N ILE A 71 -0.91 5.05 3.44
CA ILE A 71 -0.97 4.64 4.85
C ILE A 71 -2.10 5.36 5.60
N ALA A 72 -2.21 6.68 5.44
CA ALA A 72 -3.26 7.47 6.08
C ALA A 72 -4.66 7.01 5.65
N SER A 73 -4.85 6.75 4.35
CA SER A 73 -6.13 6.24 3.82
C SER A 73 -6.47 4.86 4.39
N GLU A 74 -5.47 3.99 4.52
CA GLU A 74 -5.60 2.63 5.05
C GLU A 74 -5.89 2.62 6.55
N ILE A 75 -5.32 3.55 7.32
CA ILE A 75 -5.67 3.78 8.73
C ILE A 75 -7.12 4.24 8.85
N LYS A 76 -7.54 5.21 8.03
CA LYS A 76 -8.91 5.73 8.05
C LYS A 76 -9.94 4.63 7.76
N LYS A 77 -9.73 3.85 6.70
CA LYS A 77 -10.61 2.71 6.36
C LYS A 77 -10.76 1.72 7.50
N ARG A 78 -9.66 1.39 8.18
CA ARG A 78 -9.69 0.46 9.33
C ARG A 78 -10.48 1.03 10.50
N LYS A 79 -10.32 2.32 10.83
CA LYS A 79 -11.11 2.99 11.86
C LYS A 79 -12.61 2.98 11.55
N GLU A 80 -12.96 3.29 10.31
CA GLU A 80 -14.35 3.26 9.85
C GLU A 80 -14.93 1.84 9.87
N SER A 81 -14.15 0.83 9.47
CA SER A 81 -14.58 -0.58 9.58
C SER A 81 -14.81 -1.00 11.02
N ILE A 82 -13.92 -0.65 11.95
CA ILE A 82 -14.07 -0.94 13.39
C ILE A 82 -15.39 -0.36 13.91
N GLU A 83 -15.66 0.93 13.64
CA GLU A 83 -16.90 1.58 14.07
C GLU A 83 -18.15 0.89 13.49
N LEU A 84 -18.10 0.41 12.24
CA LEU A 84 -19.20 -0.32 11.62
C LEU A 84 -19.41 -1.72 12.22
N PHE A 85 -18.33 -2.44 12.54
CA PHE A 85 -18.42 -3.74 13.21
C PHE A 85 -18.99 -3.61 14.63
N GLU A 86 -18.55 -2.61 15.39
CA GLU A 86 -19.09 -2.28 16.71
C GLU A 86 -20.59 -1.96 16.64
N LYS A 87 -21.02 -1.11 15.69
CA LYS A 87 -22.45 -0.83 15.44
C LYS A 87 -23.24 -2.09 15.09
N GLY A 88 -22.62 -3.02 14.37
CA GLY A 88 -23.18 -4.32 14.02
C GLY A 88 -23.16 -5.36 15.14
N LYS A 89 -22.66 -5.02 16.33
CA LYS A 89 -22.45 -5.94 17.47
C LYS A 89 -21.57 -7.15 17.10
N ARG A 90 -20.55 -6.91 16.26
CA ARG A 90 -19.52 -7.87 15.90
C ARG A 90 -18.22 -7.48 16.57
N GLU A 91 -17.91 -8.17 17.67
CA GLU A 91 -16.73 -7.92 18.52
C GLU A 91 -15.58 -8.91 18.25
N ASP A 92 -15.78 -9.84 17.30
CA ASP A 92 -14.77 -10.74 16.74
C ASP A 92 -13.74 -9.99 15.88
#